data_AF-A0A846PAV7-F1
#
_entry.id   AF-A0A846PAV7-F1
#
_cell.length_a   1.000
_cell.length_b   1.000
_cell.length_c   1.000
_cell.angle_alpha   90.00
_cell.angle_beta   90.00
_cell.angle_gamma   90.00
#
_symmetry.space_group_name_H-M   'P 1'
#
loop_
_entity.id
_entity.type
_entity.pdbx_description
1 polymer ?
#
loop_
_entity_poly.entity_id
_entity_poly.type
_entity_poly.pdbx_seq_one_letter_code
_entity_poly.pdbx_strand_id
1 'polypeptide(L)' 'PLCALLPKSTDEVRRVVILANREKVPIVPFGGGSGLMGGALSLHRGIVIDLRAMDNILEIDPESRMARVQ' A
#
# COMPACT_ATOMS: atom_id res chain seq x y z
N PRO A 1 9.20 10.81 6.52
CA PRO A 1 9.46 9.51 5.83
C PRO A 1 10.97 9.32 5.56
N LEU A 2 11.46 8.08 5.58
CA LEU A 2 12.80 7.68 5.12
C LEU A 2 12.84 7.55 3.59
N CYS A 3 11.82 6.91 3.02
CA CYS A 3 11.60 6.79 1.59
C CYS A 3 10.11 6.56 1.32
N ALA A 4 9.73 6.68 0.04
CA ALA A 4 8.42 6.29 -0.47
C ALA A 4 8.64 5.26 -1.59
N LEU A 5 7.84 4.19 -1.56
CA LEU A 5 7.88 3.11 -2.53
C LEU A 5 6.55 3.05 -3.26
N LEU A 6 6.60 2.79 -4.56
CA LEU A 6 5.43 2.70 -5.44
C LEU A 6 5.35 1.29 -6.05
N PRO A 7 4.99 0.26 -5.26
CA PRO A 7 4.90 -1.11 -5.73
C PRO A 7 3.77 -1.30 -6.75
N LYS A 8 3.92 -2.29 -7.61
CA LYS A 8 2.94 -2.70 -8.64
C LYS A 8 2.38 -4.11 -8.40
N SER A 9 2.80 -4.77 -7.32
CA SER A 9 2.36 -6.12 -6.99
C SER A 9 2.36 -6.40 -5.49
N THR A 10 1.52 -7.36 -5.09
CA THR A 10 1.52 -7.89 -3.72
C THR A 10 2.88 -8.47 -3.32
N ASP A 11 3.64 -9.04 -4.26
CA ASP A 11 4.96 -9.59 -3.96
C ASP A 11 5.98 -8.50 -3.62
N GLU A 12 5.94 -7.36 -4.32
CA GLU A 12 6.75 -6.20 -3.98
C GLU A 12 6.42 -5.67 -2.58
N VAL A 13 5.13 -5.51 -2.26
CA VAL A 13 4.68 -5.11 -0.91
C VAL A 13 5.17 -6.13 0.14
N ARG A 14 5.04 -7.42 -0.13
CA ARG A 14 5.50 -8.50 0.75
C ARG A 14 6.99 -8.37 1.09
N ARG A 15 7.85 -8.15 0.08
CA ARG A 15 9.30 -7.98 0.28
C ARG A 15 9.61 -6.76 1.16
N VAL A 16 8.89 -5.66 0.96
CA VAL A 16 9.04 -4.43 1.76
C VAL A 16 8.62 -4.67 3.21
N VAL A 17 7.46 -5.30 3.44
CA VAL A 17 6.94 -5.57 4.79
C VAL A 17 7.89 -6.49 5.57
N ILE A 18 8.41 -7.55 4.93
CA ILE A 18 9.38 -8.45 5.54
C ILE A 18 10.66 -7.70 5.93
N LEU A 19 11.19 -6.88 5.02
CA LEU A 19 12.38 -6.06 5.27
C LEU A 19 12.14 -5.09 6.44
N ALA A 20 11.05 -4.32 6.39
CA ALA A 20 10.72 -3.33 7.41
C ALA A 20 10.57 -3.97 8.80
N ASN A 21 9.93 -5.14 8.89
CA ASN A 21 9.80 -5.87 10.15
C ASN A 21 11.15 -6.39 10.69
N ARG A 22 12.05 -6.83 9.81
CA ARG A 22 13.40 -7.26 10.19
C ARG A 22 14.21 -6.08 10.74
N GLU A 23 14.18 -4.95 10.05
CA GLU A 23 14.93 -3.74 10.41
C GLU A 23 14.23 -2.87 11.48
N LYS A 24 13.04 -3.27 11.94
CA LYS A 24 12.21 -2.50 12.88
C LYS A 24 11.90 -1.09 12.40
N VAL A 25 11.71 -0.93 11.10
CA VAL A 25 11.33 0.33 10.46
C VAL A 25 9.80 0.40 10.33
N PRO A 26 9.14 1.47 10.81
CA PRO A 26 7.70 1.61 10.70
C PRO A 26 7.26 1.79 9.24
N ILE A 27 6.06 1.32 8.92
CA ILE A 27 5.41 1.48 7.62
C ILE A 27 4.20 2.39 7.75
N VAL A 28 3.99 3.25 6.75
CA VAL A 28 2.76 4.00 6.55
C VAL A 28 2.17 3.65 5.18
N PRO A 29 1.01 2.96 5.12
CA PRO A 29 0.32 2.74 3.86
C PRO A 29 -0.30 4.05 3.35
N PHE A 30 -0.25 4.26 2.04
CA PHE A 30 -0.79 5.46 1.39
C PHE A 30 -1.60 5.07 0.15
N GLY A 31 -2.80 5.62 0.03
CA GLY A 31 -3.68 5.49 -1.14
C GLY A 31 -3.90 6.86 -1.79
N GLY A 32 -5.15 7.36 -1.81
CA GLY A 32 -5.47 8.70 -2.33
C GLY A 32 -5.14 9.86 -1.39
N GLY A 33 -4.78 9.60 -0.12
CA GLY A 33 -4.45 10.65 0.86
C GLY A 33 -5.63 11.51 1.34
N SER A 34 -6.86 11.17 0.97
CA SER A 34 -8.07 11.94 1.30
C SER A 34 -8.59 11.77 2.73
N GLY A 35 -7.98 10.89 3.52
CA GLY A 35 -8.37 10.65 4.91
C GLY A 35 -8.09 11.86 5.81
N LEU A 36 -9.11 12.32 6.55
CA LEU A 36 -9.03 13.54 7.36
C LEU A 36 -8.43 13.34 8.76
N MET A 37 -8.32 12.08 9.21
CA MET A 37 -7.87 11.74 10.56
C MET A 37 -6.35 11.54 10.67
N GLY A 38 -5.60 11.92 9.64
CA GLY A 38 -4.13 11.84 9.66
C GLY A 38 -3.55 10.43 9.53
N GLY A 39 -4.35 9.40 9.20
CA GLY A 39 -3.89 8.01 9.12
C GLY A 39 -2.80 7.75 8.06
N ALA A 40 -2.69 8.63 7.06
CA ALA A 40 -1.67 8.58 6.01
C ALA A 40 -0.44 9.45 6.32
N LEU A 41 -0.38 10.10 7.51
CA LEU A 41 0.74 10.95 7.89
C LEU A 41 1.95 10.12 8.31
N SER A 42 3.10 10.34 7.65
CA SER A 42 4.38 9.77 8.07
C SER A 42 5.03 10.59 9.18
N LEU A 43 4.43 10.56 10.38
CA LEU A 43 4.92 11.29 11.57
C LEU A 43 6.29 10.78 12.06
N HIS A 44 6.60 9.51 11.82
CA HIS A 44 7.84 8.87 12.22
C HIS A 44 8.75 8.65 11.00
N ARG A 45 10.05 8.46 11.25
CA ARG A 45 10.99 8.01 10.21
C ARG A 45 10.69 6.56 9.84
N GLY A 46 9.95 6.39 8.74
CA GLY A 46 9.51 5.09 8.23
C GLY A 46 9.37 5.03 6.72
N ILE A 47 8.91 3.91 6.20
CA ILE A 47 8.68 3.67 4.77
C ILE A 47 7.23 4.00 4.46
N VAL A 48 7.01 4.87 3.47
CA VAL A 48 5.67 5.05 2.88
C VAL A 48 5.49 4.01 1.77
N ILE A 49 4.43 3.22 1.85
CA ILE A 49 4.04 2.29 0.77
C ILE A 49 2.85 2.91 0.05
N ASP A 50 3.10 3.50 -1.11
CA ASP A 50 2.10 4.13 -1.95
C ASP A 50 1.48 3.09 -2.89
N LEU A 51 0.24 2.71 -2.61
CA LEU A 51 -0.47 1.67 -3.34
C LEU A 51 -1.13 2.17 -4.63
N ARG A 52 -0.97 3.46 -5.00
CA ARG A 52 -1.66 4.03 -6.18
C ARG A 52 -1.26 3.41 -7.51
N ALA A 53 -0.14 2.70 -7.59
CA ALA A 53 0.25 1.95 -8.80
C ALA A 53 -0.24 0.50 -8.81
N MET A 54 -1.00 0.08 -7.79
CA MET A 54 -1.75 -1.17 -7.75
C MET A 54 -3.22 -0.90 -8.10
N ASP A 55 -3.49 -0.52 -9.35
CA ASP A 55 -4.78 0.01 -9.82
C ASP A 55 -5.50 -0.89 -10.84
N ASN A 56 -5.07 -2.15 -10.98
CA ASN A 56 -5.65 -3.06 -11.96
C ASN A 56 -6.95 -3.71 -11.47
N ILE A 57 -7.88 -3.89 -12.42
CA ILE A 57 -9.02 -4.81 -12.27
C ILE A 57 -8.52 -6.22 -12.58
N LEU A 58 -8.69 -7.16 -11.65
CA LEU A 58 -8.19 -8.53 -11.79
C LEU A 58 -9.26 -9.49 -12.30
N GLU A 59 -10.52 -9.26 -11.94
CA GLU A 59 -11.65 -10.10 -12.32
C GLU A 59 -12.97 -9.35 -12.12
N ILE A 60 -13.93 -9.60 -13.01
CA ILE A 60 -15.30 -9.10 -12.89
C ILE A 60 -16.22 -10.31 -13.06
N ASP A 61 -17.09 -10.54 -12.07
CA ASP A 61 -18.16 -11.52 -12.11
C ASP A 61 -19.51 -10.77 -12.16
N PRO A 62 -20.12 -10.62 -13.35
CA PRO A 62 -21.39 -9.94 -13.51
C PRO A 62 -22.57 -10.70 -12.88
N GLU A 63 -22.51 -12.03 -12.84
CA GLU A 63 -23.60 -12.87 -12.32
C GLU A 63 -23.72 -12.69 -10.81
N SER A 64 -22.58 -12.77 -10.11
CA SER A 64 -22.51 -12.57 -8.67
C SER A 64 -22.46 -11.09 -8.27
N ARG A 65 -22.32 -10.17 -9.23
CA ARG A 65 -22.08 -8.73 -9.02
C ARG A 65 -20.83 -8.45 -8.16
N MET A 66 -19.74 -9.17 -8.44
CA MET A 66 -18.47 -9.01 -7.74
C MET A 66 -17.37 -8.50 -8.67
N ALA A 67 -16.42 -7.76 -8.11
CA ALA A 67 -15.18 -7.42 -8.77
C ALA A 67 -14.01 -7.66 -7.81
N ARG A 68 -12.95 -8.27 -8.33
CA ARG A 68 -11.67 -8.40 -7.63
C ARG A 68 -10.71 -7.40 -8.25
N VAL A 69 -10.17 -6.51 -7.43
CA VAL A 69 -9.25 -5.44 -7.82
C VAL A 69 -7.99 -5.51 -6.96
N GLN A 70 -6.99 -4.73 -7.33
CA GLN A 70 -5.81 -4.50 -6.48
C GLN A 70 -6.02 -3.40 -5.45
#